data_AF-A0AB72XM79-F1
#
_entry.id   AF-A0AB72XM79-F1
#
_cell.length_a   1.000
_cell.length_b   1.000
_cell.length_c   1.000
_cell.angle_alpha   90.00
_cell.angle_beta   90.00
_cell.angle_gamma   90.00
#
_symmetry.space_group_name_H-M   'P 1'
#
loop_
_entity.id
_entity.type
_entity.pdbx_description
1 polymer ?
#
loop_
_entity_poly.entity_id
_entity_poly.type
_entity_poly.pdbx_seq_one_letter_code
_entity_poly.pdbx_strand_id
1 'polypeptide(L)' 'MAIDAALDHGLSQGLIESTNTKIRLLTRIAFGFRSPQALIALAMLALAGHRPTLPGRHNHPQISQ' A
#
# COMPACT_ATOMS: atom_id res chain seq x y z
N MET A 1 -23.63 -10.91 6.35
CA MET A 1 -23.93 -11.01 4.91
C MET A 1 -23.42 -9.74 4.25
N ALA A 2 -22.39 -9.83 3.41
CA ALA A 2 -21.75 -8.64 2.79
C ALA A 2 -22.71 -7.83 1.88
N ILE A 3 -23.81 -8.46 1.46
CA ILE A 3 -24.79 -7.91 0.54
C ILE A 3 -25.68 -6.85 1.23
N ASP A 4 -26.04 -7.03 2.50
CA ASP A 4 -26.89 -6.09 3.25
C ASP A 4 -26.20 -4.73 3.47
N ALA A 5 -24.93 -4.75 3.87
CA ALA A 5 -24.16 -3.53 4.14
C ALA A 5 -23.87 -2.71 2.88
N ALA A 6 -23.79 -3.35 1.71
CA ALA A 6 -23.61 -2.66 0.42
C ALA A 6 -24.88 -1.92 -0.02
N LEU A 7 -26.06 -2.46 0.33
CA LEU A 7 -27.36 -1.88 0.00
C LEU A 7 -27.74 -0.74 0.97
N ASP A 8 -27.43 -0.87 2.26
CA ASP A 8 -27.75 0.15 3.28
C ASP A 8 -26.80 1.36 3.29
N HIS A 9 -25.54 1.19 2.88
CA HIS A 9 -24.50 2.24 3.01
C HIS A 9 -23.94 2.79 1.69
N GLY A 10 -24.40 2.31 0.53
CA GLY A 10 -24.20 2.93 -0.78
C GLY A 10 -22.76 3.11 -1.31
N LEU A 11 -21.68 2.86 -0.56
CA LEU A 11 -20.33 3.30 -0.94
C LEU A 11 -19.19 2.39 -0.42
N SER A 12 -18.18 2.21 -1.27
CA SER A 12 -16.75 1.96 -0.93
C SER A 12 -16.28 0.60 -0.40
N GLN A 13 -17.14 -0.42 -0.21
CA GLN A 13 -16.65 -1.74 0.24
C GLN A 13 -15.62 -2.34 -0.74
N GLY A 14 -15.77 -2.19 -2.06
CA GLY A 14 -14.81 -2.76 -3.02
C GLY A 14 -13.37 -2.24 -2.89
N LEU A 15 -13.17 -0.95 -2.58
CA LEU A 15 -11.83 -0.39 -2.34
C LEU A 15 -11.26 -0.89 -1.01
N ILE A 16 -12.09 -0.99 0.02
CA ILE A 16 -11.73 -1.50 1.35
C ILE A 16 -11.38 -3.00 1.25
N GLU A 17 -12.21 -3.79 0.59
CA GLU A 17 -12.02 -5.22 0.35
C GLU A 17 -10.78 -5.50 -0.51
N SER A 18 -10.55 -4.71 -1.55
CA SER A 18 -9.33 -4.80 -2.36
C SER A 18 -8.09 -4.51 -1.52
N THR A 19 -8.14 -3.47 -0.67
CA THR A 19 -7.05 -3.12 0.26
C THR A 19 -6.82 -4.22 1.28
N ASN A 20 -7.87 -4.74 1.92
CA ASN A 20 -7.81 -5.85 2.88
C ASN A 20 -7.23 -7.11 2.23
N THR A 21 -7.62 -7.41 1.00
CA THR A 21 -7.08 -8.55 0.24
C THR A 21 -5.58 -8.39 -0.04
N LYS A 22 -5.15 -7.19 -0.47
CA LYS A 22 -3.73 -6.89 -0.69
C LYS A 22 -2.92 -6.96 0.60
N ILE A 23 -3.42 -6.44 1.72
CA ILE A 23 -2.76 -6.57 3.03
C ILE A 23 -2.56 -8.04 3.41
N ARG A 24 -3.59 -8.89 3.26
CA ARG A 24 -3.46 -10.34 3.54
C ARG A 24 -2.40 -11.02 2.66
N LEU A 25 -2.32 -10.63 1.38
CA LEU A 25 -1.30 -11.12 0.46
C LEU A 25 0.12 -10.68 0.89
N LEU A 26 0.31 -9.38 1.18
CA LEU A 26 1.60 -8.84 1.61
C LEU A 26 2.07 -9.48 2.92
N THR A 27 1.18 -9.71 3.88
CA THR A 27 1.49 -10.44 5.10
C THR A 27 1.99 -11.86 4.82
N ARG A 28 1.39 -12.54 3.82
CA ARG A 28 1.86 -13.87 3.42
C ARG A 28 3.22 -13.83 2.73
N ILE A 29 3.48 -12.84 1.88
CA ILE A 29 4.79 -12.65 1.25
C ILE A 29 5.86 -12.32 2.29
N ALA A 30 5.49 -11.60 3.34
CA ALA A 30 6.39 -11.21 4.43
C ALA A 30 6.69 -12.35 5.44
N PHE A 31 6.16 -13.57 5.26
CA PHE A 31 6.61 -14.71 6.06
C PHE A 31 8.13 -14.89 5.88
N GLY A 32 8.86 -14.88 7.00
CA GLY A 32 10.33 -14.94 7.01
C GLY A 32 11.02 -13.57 7.10
N PHE A 33 10.27 -12.46 7.09
CA PHE A 33 10.83 -11.15 7.46
C PHE A 33 11.30 -11.18 8.91
N ARG A 34 12.48 -10.58 9.15
CA ARG A 34 13.09 -10.53 10.48
C ARG A 34 12.38 -9.56 11.43
N SER A 35 11.52 -8.68 10.93
CA SER A 35 10.80 -7.71 11.74
C SER A 35 9.48 -7.24 11.07
N PRO A 36 8.47 -6.85 11.86
CA PRO A 36 7.19 -6.35 11.34
C PRO A 36 7.31 -5.00 10.63
N GLN A 37 8.32 -4.19 10.95
CA GLN A 37 8.58 -2.91 10.29
C GLN A 37 8.83 -3.08 8.79
N ALA A 38 9.45 -4.20 8.38
CA ALA A 38 9.66 -4.50 6.96
C ALA A 38 8.33 -4.74 6.20
N LEU A 39 7.33 -5.37 6.83
CA LEU A 39 5.99 -5.53 6.26
C LEU A 39 5.26 -4.19 6.17
N ILE A 40 5.37 -3.34 7.20
CA ILE A 40 4.78 -2.00 7.19
C ILE A 40 5.37 -1.16 6.05
N ALA A 41 6.69 -1.16 5.89
CA ALA A 41 7.36 -0.47 4.78
C ALA A 41 6.88 -0.99 3.41
N LEU A 42 6.75 -2.31 3.24
CA LEU A 42 6.23 -2.91 2.02
C LEU A 42 4.77 -2.48 1.74
N ALA A 43 3.92 -2.44 2.76
CA ALA A 43 2.54 -1.99 2.63
C ALA A 43 2.45 -0.50 2.26
N MET A 44 3.27 0.37 2.87
CA MET A 44 3.32 1.79 2.50
C MET A 44 3.76 1.99 1.05
N LEU A 45 4.75 1.22 0.60
CA LEU A 45 5.23 1.27 -0.78
C LEU A 45 4.16 0.80 -1.79
N ALA A 46 3.45 -0.29 -1.48
CA ALA A 46 2.50 -0.91 -2.41
C ALA A 46 1.09 -0.30 -2.40
N LEU A 47 0.67 0.31 -1.28
CA LEU A 47 -0.72 0.76 -1.08
C LEU A 47 -0.86 2.25 -0.80
N ALA A 48 0.08 2.88 -0.09
CA ALA A 48 -0.07 4.26 0.38
C ALA A 48 0.29 5.32 -0.67
N GLY A 49 0.66 4.92 -1.89
CA GLY A 49 1.18 5.83 -2.92
C GLY A 49 2.47 6.53 -2.50
N HIS A 50 3.15 6.00 -1.48
CA HIS A 50 4.37 6.58 -0.93
C HIS A 50 5.46 6.58 -2.00
N ARG A 51 6.07 7.74 -2.24
CA ARG A 51 7.19 7.91 -3.17
C ARG A 51 8.48 8.05 -2.35
N PRO A 52 9.10 6.94 -1.92
CA PRO A 52 10.34 7.02 -1.17
C PRO A 52 11.41 7.67 -2.05
N THR A 53 12.29 8.44 -1.43
CA THR A 53 13.48 8.97 -2.13
C THR A 53 14.37 7.79 -2.47
N LEU A 54 14.49 7.48 -3.75
CA LEU A 54 15.28 6.35 -4.20
C LEU A 54 16.77 6.74 -4.20
N PRO A 55 17.66 5.87 -3.67
CA PRO A 55 19.10 6.07 -3.77
C PRO A 55 19.52 6.28 -5.24
N GLY A 56 20.34 7.30 -5.51
CA GLY A 56 20.82 7.61 -6.86
C GLY A 56 19.90 8.51 -7.71
N ARG A 57 18.70 8.86 -7.23
CA ARG A 57 17.81 9.85 -7.88
C ARG A 57 17.85 11.19 -7.16
N HIS A 58 19.04 11.74 -6.98
CA HIS A 58 19.20 13.14 -6.56
C HIS A 58 18.60 14.00 -7.68
N ASN A 59 17.61 14.83 -7.38
CA ASN A 59 17.12 15.86 -8.29
C ASN A 59 18.34 16.67 -8.75
N HIS A 60 18.81 16.42 -9.96
CA HIS A 60 19.83 17.26 -10.57
C HIS A 60 19.20 18.64 -10.67
N PRO A 61 19.79 19.71 -10.08
CA PRO A 61 19.29 21.04 -10.34
C PRO A 61 19.36 21.23 -11.86
N GLN A 62 18.23 21.53 -12.50
CA GLN A 62 18.28 22.00 -13.88
C GLN A 62 19.11 23.27 -13.84
N ILE A 63 20.34 23.18 -14.31
CA ILE A 63 21.19 24.34 -14.58
C ILE A 63 20.46 25.08 -15.71
N SER A 64 19.68 26.09 -15.35
CA SER A 64 19.20 27.10 -16.26
C SER A 64 20.42 27.89 -16.73
N GLN A 65 20.80 27.68 -17.99
CA GLN A 65 21.56 28.67 -18.76
C GLN A 65 20.62 29.76 -19.25
#